data_AF-A0A2G2J800-F1
#
_entry.id   AF-A0A2G2J800-F1
#
_cell.length_a   1.000
_cell.length_b   1.000
_cell.length_c   1.000
_cell.angle_alpha   90.00
_cell.angle_beta   90.00
_cell.angle_gamma   90.00
#
_symmetry.space_group_name_H-M   'P 1'
#
loop_
_entity.id
_entity.type
_entity.pdbx_description
1 polymer ?
#
loop_
_entity_poly.entity_id
_entity_poly.type
_entity_poly.pdbx_seq_one_letter_code
_entity_poly.pdbx_strand_id
1 'polypeptide(L)'
;MTRTFPLKTLITASIATTFLASSLASAAMTEQGNSWTAADTSLANTGESFTANREDLSVAGELVYTTNNTEPGMLFSCQNNKLRAAISLTPQNWEEAMQKSSRRSKTRDVKMTLDGGETVSLGKFVFKPTLQTLTARNRKQAVRLYNAAIKGQDITISMAAKNSVTISLPKPNQMFADFGGQCGIGKYKKK
;
A
#
# COMPACT_ATOMS: atom_id res chain seq x y z
N MET A 1 36.36 -65.14 -5.29
CA MET A 1 37.56 -64.30 -5.51
C MET A 1 37.31 -62.94 -4.86
N THR A 2 37.82 -62.77 -3.65
CA THR A 2 37.67 -61.58 -2.80
C THR A 2 38.85 -60.64 -3.05
N ARG A 3 38.58 -59.36 -3.39
CA ARG A 3 39.61 -58.32 -3.49
C ARG A 3 39.37 -57.23 -2.46
N THR A 4 40.27 -57.17 -1.50
CA THR A 4 40.45 -56.13 -0.47
C THR A 4 41.23 -54.96 -1.06
N PHE A 5 40.79 -53.72 -0.80
CA PHE A 5 41.53 -52.50 -1.12
C PHE A 5 41.82 -51.70 0.16
N PRO A 6 43.02 -51.09 0.29
CA PRO A 6 43.42 -50.40 1.51
C PRO A 6 42.92 -48.95 1.56
N LEU A 7 42.42 -48.58 2.74
CA LEU A 7 41.97 -47.24 3.12
C LEU A 7 43.19 -46.33 3.32
N LYS A 8 43.30 -45.24 2.55
CA LYS A 8 44.30 -44.18 2.77
C LYS A 8 43.70 -43.07 3.62
N THR A 9 44.21 -42.93 4.83
CA THR A 9 43.90 -41.86 5.78
C THR A 9 44.56 -40.56 5.32
N LEU A 10 43.77 -39.52 5.09
CA LEU A 10 44.26 -38.16 4.88
C LEU A 10 44.03 -37.35 6.17
N ILE A 11 45.13 -36.88 6.74
CA ILE A 11 45.16 -36.00 7.91
C ILE A 11 45.10 -34.57 7.37
N THR A 12 43.97 -33.88 7.58
CA THR A 12 43.81 -32.45 7.29
C THR A 12 44.06 -31.65 8.56
N ALA A 13 45.11 -30.81 8.53
CA ALA A 13 45.45 -29.88 9.60
C ALA A 13 44.52 -28.66 9.57
N SER A 14 43.78 -28.45 10.66
CA SER A 14 42.89 -27.29 10.85
C SER A 14 43.66 -26.12 11.46
N ILE A 15 43.87 -25.06 10.69
CA ILE A 15 44.41 -23.79 11.19
C ILE A 15 43.22 -22.97 11.70
N ALA A 16 43.15 -22.80 13.01
CA ALA A 16 42.12 -22.00 13.68
C ALA A 16 42.52 -20.51 13.62
N THR A 17 41.95 -19.78 12.66
CA THR A 17 42.10 -18.31 12.55
C THR A 17 41.00 -17.64 13.35
N THR A 18 41.30 -17.18 14.56
CA THR A 18 40.37 -16.41 15.39
C THR A 18 40.28 -14.97 14.86
N PHE A 19 39.25 -14.68 14.08
CA PHE A 19 38.85 -13.31 13.75
C PHE A 19 38.07 -12.72 14.93
N LEU A 20 38.66 -11.72 15.60
CA LEU A 20 37.95 -10.83 16.52
C LEU A 20 37.03 -9.91 15.71
N ALA A 21 35.77 -10.31 15.54
CA ALA A 21 34.75 -9.48 14.93
C ALA A 21 34.29 -8.41 15.95
N SER A 22 34.81 -7.20 15.81
CA SER A 22 34.30 -6.02 16.52
C SER A 22 32.85 -5.77 16.07
N SER A 23 31.89 -6.14 16.92
CA SER A 23 30.47 -5.86 16.69
C SER A 23 30.21 -4.36 16.85
N LEU A 24 30.40 -3.60 15.78
CA LEU A 24 29.77 -2.29 15.63
C LEU A 24 28.25 -2.55 15.54
N ALA A 25 27.59 -2.53 16.69
CA ALA A 25 26.14 -2.47 16.76
C ALA A 25 25.73 -1.11 16.19
N SER A 26 25.53 -1.05 14.88
CA SER A 26 24.77 0.03 14.26
C SER A 26 23.37 -0.04 14.86
N ALA A 27 23.10 0.82 15.84
CA ALA A 27 21.75 1.16 16.22
C ALA A 27 21.10 1.72 14.95
N ALA A 28 20.43 0.85 14.20
CA ALA A 28 19.49 1.28 13.19
C ALA A 28 18.41 2.04 13.96
N MET A 29 18.55 3.37 14.05
CA MET A 29 17.43 4.22 14.34
C MET A 29 16.41 3.85 13.26
N THR A 30 15.40 3.10 13.66
CA THR A 30 14.14 3.01 12.93
C THR A 30 13.60 4.42 12.94
N GLU A 31 14.04 5.21 11.97
CA GLU A 31 13.32 6.39 11.54
C GLU A 31 11.89 5.90 11.39
N GLN A 32 10.98 6.41 12.23
CA GLN A 32 9.53 6.24 12.07
C GLN A 32 9.11 7.00 10.81
N GLY A 33 9.69 6.57 9.69
CA GLY A 33 9.51 7.14 8.38
C GLY A 33 8.17 6.68 7.84
N ASN A 34 7.55 7.56 7.06
CA ASN A 34 6.45 7.19 6.22
C ASN A 34 6.84 5.95 5.39
N SER A 35 6.05 4.87 5.46
CA SER A 35 6.33 3.62 4.75
C SER A 35 5.03 3.00 4.24
N TRP A 36 5.13 2.06 3.30
CA TRP A 36 3.97 1.33 2.80
C TRP A 36 3.75 0.05 3.62
N THR A 37 2.53 -0.15 4.13
CA THR A 37 2.10 -1.37 4.81
C THR A 37 0.97 -2.02 4.03
N ALA A 38 0.99 -3.35 3.96
CA ALA A 38 -0.07 -4.14 3.37
C ALA A 38 -0.99 -4.71 4.45
N ALA A 39 -2.25 -4.90 4.10
CA ALA A 39 -3.20 -5.63 4.94
C ALA A 39 -4.16 -6.43 4.05
N ASP A 40 -4.51 -7.63 4.49
CA ASP A 40 -5.61 -8.37 3.90
C ASP A 40 -6.94 -7.84 4.43
N THR A 41 -7.94 -7.80 3.56
CA THR A 41 -9.29 -7.39 3.94
C THR A 41 -10.30 -8.42 3.45
N SER A 42 -11.24 -8.74 4.32
CA SER A 42 -12.42 -9.53 4.00
C SER A 42 -13.64 -8.65 4.20
N LEU A 43 -14.37 -8.40 3.12
CA LEU A 43 -15.67 -7.75 3.21
C LEU A 43 -16.73 -8.84 3.29
N ALA A 44 -17.34 -8.97 4.47
CA ALA A 44 -18.58 -9.72 4.64
C ALA A 44 -19.77 -8.79 4.38
N ASN A 45 -20.72 -9.23 3.55
CA ASN A 45 -21.97 -8.50 3.33
C ASN A 45 -22.92 -8.77 4.50
N THR A 46 -22.79 -8.02 5.59
CA THR A 46 -23.67 -8.14 6.74
C THR A 46 -24.74 -7.05 6.71
N GLY A 47 -26.02 -7.44 6.85
CA GLY A 47 -27.15 -6.51 7.01
C GLY A 47 -28.42 -6.95 6.27
N GLU A 48 -29.58 -6.62 6.83
CA GLU A 48 -30.91 -7.00 6.34
C GLU A 48 -31.22 -6.52 4.90
N SER A 49 -30.42 -5.60 4.37
CA SER A 49 -30.57 -5.06 3.00
C SER A 49 -29.87 -5.90 1.93
N PHE A 50 -29.12 -6.94 2.30
CA PHE A 50 -28.55 -7.88 1.34
C PHE A 50 -29.56 -9.01 1.10
N THR A 51 -29.82 -9.32 -0.16
CA THR A 51 -30.63 -10.51 -0.51
C THR A 51 -29.92 -11.76 0.03
N ALA A 52 -30.67 -12.71 0.59
CA ALA A 52 -30.15 -13.98 1.15
C ALA A 52 -29.07 -14.66 0.27
N ASN A 53 -29.17 -14.55 -1.05
CA ASN A 53 -28.17 -15.06 -2.00
C ASN A 53 -26.80 -14.33 -1.99
N ARG A 54 -26.55 -13.38 -1.07
CA ARG A 54 -25.30 -12.61 -0.98
C ARG A 54 -24.72 -12.51 0.43
N GLU A 55 -25.40 -13.05 1.44
CA GLU A 55 -24.99 -12.96 2.85
C GLU A 55 -23.67 -13.71 3.10
N ASP A 56 -23.37 -14.76 2.32
CA ASP A 56 -22.14 -15.55 2.45
C ASP A 56 -21.02 -15.19 1.45
N LEU A 57 -21.19 -14.14 0.64
CA LEU A 57 -20.14 -13.71 -0.28
C LEU A 57 -19.11 -12.85 0.46
N SER A 58 -18.19 -13.51 1.15
CA SER A 58 -16.94 -12.90 1.60
C SER A 58 -16.06 -12.60 0.37
N VAL A 59 -15.78 -11.32 0.16
CA VAL A 59 -14.85 -10.88 -0.88
C VAL A 59 -13.51 -10.62 -0.22
N ALA A 60 -12.55 -11.51 -0.50
CA ALA A 60 -11.15 -11.26 -0.20
C ALA A 60 -10.63 -10.06 -1.01
N GLY A 61 -9.78 -9.27 -0.39
CA GLY A 61 -9.12 -8.13 -1.01
C GLY A 61 -7.77 -7.85 -0.39
N GLU A 62 -6.97 -7.13 -1.15
CA GLU A 62 -5.66 -6.65 -0.74
C GLU A 62 -5.74 -5.14 -0.52
N LEU A 63 -5.01 -4.65 0.48
CA LEU A 63 -4.83 -3.23 0.76
C LEU A 63 -3.34 -2.92 0.85
N VAL A 64 -2.95 -1.73 0.40
CA VAL A 64 -1.65 -1.14 0.74
C VAL A 64 -1.83 0.33 1.06
N TYR A 65 -1.24 0.82 2.15
CA TYR A 65 -1.44 2.18 2.64
C TYR A 65 -0.19 2.75 3.32
N THR A 66 -0.13 4.07 3.42
CA THR A 66 0.96 4.80 4.08
C THR A 66 0.82 4.77 5.61
N THR A 67 1.91 4.54 6.35
CA THR A 67 1.89 4.44 7.83
C THR A 67 2.00 5.79 8.55
N ASN A 68 2.31 6.88 7.85
CA ASN A 68 2.43 8.20 8.48
C ASN A 68 1.06 8.69 8.98
N ASN A 69 0.96 8.96 10.28
CA ASN A 69 -0.22 9.49 10.94
C ASN A 69 -0.13 10.99 11.28
N THR A 70 0.99 11.65 10.97
CA THR A 70 1.21 13.10 11.14
C THR A 70 1.00 13.88 9.86
N GLU A 71 0.90 13.20 8.71
CA GLU A 71 0.68 13.80 7.40
C GLU A 71 -0.50 13.15 6.66
N PRO A 72 -1.12 13.85 5.70
CA PRO A 72 -2.05 13.25 4.75
C PRO A 72 -1.48 11.98 4.11
N GLY A 73 -2.29 10.92 4.06
CA GLY A 73 -1.88 9.61 3.56
C GLY A 73 -2.62 9.14 2.32
N MET A 74 -2.21 7.98 1.82
CA MET A 74 -2.84 7.32 0.69
C MET A 74 -3.05 5.83 0.97
N LEU A 75 -4.14 5.29 0.46
CA LEU A 75 -4.49 3.87 0.51
C LEU A 75 -4.91 3.41 -0.88
N PHE A 76 -4.40 2.27 -1.31
CA PHE A 76 -4.89 1.53 -2.47
C PHE A 76 -5.60 0.27 -2.01
N SER A 77 -6.71 -0.05 -2.67
CA SER A 77 -7.43 -1.29 -2.44
C SER A 77 -7.67 -2.04 -3.73
N CYS A 78 -7.50 -3.36 -3.67
CA CYS A 78 -7.79 -4.28 -4.74
C CYS A 78 -8.82 -5.30 -4.26
N GLN A 79 -10.05 -5.20 -4.80
CA GLN A 79 -11.17 -6.06 -4.43
C GLN A 79 -11.97 -6.41 -5.68
N ASN A 80 -12.30 -7.68 -5.89
CA ASN A 80 -13.03 -8.15 -7.08
C ASN A 80 -12.43 -7.63 -8.40
N ASN A 81 -11.11 -7.73 -8.56
CA ASN A 81 -10.34 -7.23 -9.71
C ASN A 81 -10.49 -5.70 -9.97
N LYS A 82 -11.02 -4.94 -9.00
CA LYS A 82 -11.22 -3.49 -9.09
C LYS A 82 -10.24 -2.77 -8.19
N LEU A 83 -9.31 -2.05 -8.82
CA LEU A 83 -8.43 -1.12 -8.15
C LEU A 83 -9.18 0.15 -7.74
N ARG A 84 -9.02 0.56 -6.49
CA ARG A 84 -9.46 1.87 -5.98
C ARG A 84 -8.30 2.54 -5.25
N ALA A 85 -8.42 3.85 -5.11
CA ALA A 85 -7.51 4.65 -4.32
C ALA A 85 -8.32 5.53 -3.37
N ALA A 86 -7.81 5.72 -2.16
CA ALA A 86 -8.31 6.67 -1.19
C ALA A 86 -7.16 7.59 -0.77
N ILE A 87 -7.49 8.85 -0.60
CA ILE A 87 -6.58 9.91 -0.18
C ILE A 87 -7.14 10.48 1.10
N SER A 88 -6.33 10.58 2.16
CA SER A 88 -6.71 11.38 3.32
C SER A 88 -6.29 12.82 3.10
N LEU A 89 -7.14 13.77 3.50
CA LEU A 89 -6.86 15.21 3.43
C LEU A 89 -6.28 15.75 4.74
N THR A 90 -6.24 14.92 5.77
CA THR A 90 -5.73 15.24 7.11
C THR A 90 -4.87 14.08 7.59
N PRO A 91 -3.99 14.30 8.58
CA PRO A 91 -3.27 13.21 9.23
C PRO A 91 -4.24 12.15 9.76
N GLN A 92 -4.00 10.86 9.44
CA GLN A 92 -4.95 9.80 9.74
C GLN A 92 -4.29 8.43 9.89
N ASN A 93 -4.68 7.69 10.93
CA ASN A 93 -4.40 6.26 11.04
C ASN A 93 -5.39 5.47 10.16
N TRP A 94 -4.90 4.82 9.10
CA TRP A 94 -5.73 4.06 8.17
C TRP A 94 -6.40 2.84 8.81
N GLU A 95 -5.78 2.19 9.78
CA GLU A 95 -6.36 1.02 10.46
C GLU A 95 -7.65 1.42 11.19
N GLU A 96 -7.59 2.50 11.97
CA GLU A 96 -8.75 3.08 12.63
C GLU A 96 -9.77 3.65 11.63
N ALA A 97 -9.28 4.26 10.54
CA ALA A 97 -10.13 4.83 9.50
C ALA A 97 -11.03 3.80 8.83
N MET A 98 -10.50 2.59 8.61
CA MET A 98 -11.20 1.50 7.94
C MET A 98 -12.30 0.91 8.82
N GLN A 99 -12.14 0.96 10.15
CA GLN A 99 -13.17 0.54 11.10
C GLN A 99 -14.30 1.57 11.22
N LYS A 100 -14.05 2.84 10.88
CA LYS A 100 -15.04 3.91 10.94
C LYS A 100 -15.94 3.92 9.70
N SER A 101 -17.24 3.76 9.91
CA SER A 101 -18.22 3.95 8.84
C SER A 101 -18.53 5.45 8.65
N SER A 102 -18.76 5.86 7.39
CA SER A 102 -19.25 7.21 7.08
C SER A 102 -20.54 7.09 6.27
N ARG A 103 -21.66 7.48 6.87
CA ARG A 103 -22.98 7.46 6.23
C ARG A 103 -23.15 8.59 5.21
N ARG A 104 -22.42 9.70 5.40
CA ARG A 104 -22.50 10.88 4.54
C ARG A 104 -21.35 10.87 3.54
N SER A 105 -21.68 10.96 2.26
CA SER A 105 -20.70 11.15 1.19
C SER A 105 -21.17 12.19 0.19
N LYS A 106 -20.24 12.87 -0.46
CA LYS A 106 -20.49 13.88 -1.48
C LYS A 106 -19.58 13.63 -2.67
N THR A 107 -20.05 13.88 -3.88
CA THR A 107 -19.17 13.84 -5.06
C THR A 107 -18.51 15.20 -5.24
N ARG A 108 -17.19 15.21 -5.51
CA ARG A 108 -16.40 16.42 -5.72
C ARG A 108 -15.52 16.27 -6.94
N ASP A 109 -15.42 17.32 -7.75
CA ASP A 109 -14.40 17.40 -8.79
C ASP A 109 -13.05 17.71 -8.16
N VAL A 110 -12.05 16.90 -8.52
CA VAL A 110 -10.71 16.93 -7.96
C VAL A 110 -9.71 17.22 -9.07
N LYS A 111 -8.79 18.13 -8.80
CA LYS A 111 -7.61 18.40 -9.61
C LYS A 111 -6.38 17.91 -8.84
N MET A 112 -5.36 17.52 -9.60
CA MET A 112 -4.10 17.02 -9.07
C MET A 112 -2.95 17.72 -9.77
N THR A 113 -1.91 18.03 -9.00
CA THR A 113 -0.63 18.52 -9.51
C THR A 113 0.45 17.56 -9.02
N LEU A 114 1.36 17.16 -9.90
CA LEU A 114 2.47 16.26 -9.58
C LEU A 114 3.76 17.09 -9.57
N ASP A 115 4.53 17.01 -8.48
CA ASP A 115 5.82 17.71 -8.30
C ASP A 115 5.77 19.21 -8.66
N GLY A 116 4.65 19.88 -8.37
CA GLY A 116 4.46 21.31 -8.71
C GLY A 116 4.28 21.62 -10.20
N GLY A 117 4.17 20.62 -11.07
CA GLY A 117 4.01 20.77 -12.52
C GLY A 117 2.60 21.18 -12.97
N GLU A 118 2.15 20.64 -14.12
CA GLU A 118 0.84 20.97 -14.68
C GLU A 118 -0.31 20.41 -13.80
N THR A 119 -1.31 21.26 -13.56
CA THR A 119 -2.53 20.85 -12.86
C THR A 119 -3.45 20.10 -13.81
N VAL A 120 -3.72 18.84 -13.49
CA VAL A 120 -4.54 17.94 -14.30
C VAL A 120 -5.85 17.61 -13.58
N SER A 121 -6.95 17.58 -14.33
CA SER A 121 -8.23 17.11 -13.78
C SER A 121 -8.19 15.60 -13.53
N LEU A 122 -8.53 15.18 -12.30
CA LEU A 122 -8.81 13.78 -11.99
C LEU A 122 -10.31 13.46 -12.11
N GLY A 123 -11.17 14.46 -12.23
CA GLY A 123 -12.62 14.30 -12.31
C GLY A 123 -13.25 14.02 -10.94
N LYS A 124 -14.37 13.28 -10.93
CA LYS A 124 -15.22 13.10 -9.75
C LYS A 124 -14.68 12.07 -8.76
N PHE A 125 -14.55 12.45 -7.50
CA PHE A 125 -14.20 11.61 -6.35
C PHE A 125 -15.34 11.61 -5.34
N VAL A 126 -15.43 10.54 -4.55
CA VAL A 126 -16.32 10.49 -3.39
C VAL A 126 -15.60 11.06 -2.17
N PHE A 127 -16.03 12.21 -1.71
CA PHE A 127 -15.60 12.82 -0.47
C PHE A 127 -16.44 12.30 0.71
N LYS A 128 -15.78 11.82 1.75
CA LYS A 128 -16.39 11.43 3.03
C LYS A 128 -16.01 12.46 4.10
N PRO A 129 -16.89 13.41 4.47
CA PRO A 129 -16.54 14.49 5.40
C PRO A 129 -16.10 14.01 6.77
N THR A 130 -16.69 12.94 7.29
CA THR A 130 -16.33 12.40 8.63
C THR A 130 -14.90 11.89 8.67
N LEU A 131 -14.43 11.28 7.58
CA LEU A 131 -13.09 10.72 7.50
C LEU A 131 -12.08 11.68 6.86
N GLN A 132 -12.54 12.82 6.33
CA GLN A 132 -11.75 13.71 5.47
C GLN A 132 -11.03 12.96 4.33
N THR A 133 -11.66 11.92 3.77
CA THR A 133 -11.07 11.12 2.68
C THR A 133 -11.72 11.41 1.33
N LEU A 134 -10.93 11.40 0.26
CA LEU A 134 -11.38 11.31 -1.12
C LEU A 134 -11.17 9.90 -1.65
N THR A 135 -12.18 9.29 -2.27
CA THR A 135 -12.07 7.96 -2.88
C THR A 135 -12.28 8.04 -4.39
N ALA A 136 -11.30 7.54 -5.15
CA ALA A 136 -11.39 7.33 -6.58
C ALA A 136 -12.31 6.12 -6.86
N ARG A 137 -13.39 6.33 -7.60
CA ARG A 137 -14.27 5.23 -8.05
C ARG A 137 -13.82 4.63 -9.37
N ASN A 138 -13.15 5.42 -10.21
CA ASN A 138 -12.76 5.00 -11.55
C ASN A 138 -11.36 4.41 -11.54
N ARG A 139 -11.19 3.27 -12.22
CA ARG A 139 -9.88 2.61 -12.37
C ARG A 139 -8.81 3.54 -12.93
N LYS A 140 -9.14 4.35 -13.95
CA LYS A 140 -8.21 5.31 -14.57
C LYS A 140 -7.66 6.33 -13.55
N GLN A 141 -8.48 6.79 -12.61
CA GLN A 141 -8.06 7.70 -11.54
C GLN A 141 -7.10 6.99 -10.57
N ALA A 142 -7.49 5.80 -10.11
CA ALA A 142 -6.69 5.01 -9.17
C ALA A 142 -5.33 4.62 -9.78
N VAL A 143 -5.29 4.21 -11.05
CA VAL A 143 -4.04 3.91 -11.78
C VAL A 143 -3.13 5.13 -11.86
N ARG A 144 -3.69 6.32 -12.08
CA ARG A 144 -2.89 7.55 -12.15
C ARG A 144 -2.21 7.86 -10.81
N LEU A 145 -2.94 7.73 -9.71
CA LEU A 145 -2.40 7.89 -8.36
C LEU A 145 -1.36 6.80 -8.04
N TYR A 146 -1.63 5.55 -8.43
CA TYR A 146 -0.70 4.44 -8.25
C TYR A 146 0.62 4.66 -8.99
N ASN A 147 0.57 5.16 -10.24
CA ASN A 147 1.77 5.48 -11.00
C ASN A 147 2.56 6.66 -10.41
N ALA A 148 1.89 7.64 -9.79
CA ALA A 148 2.56 8.71 -9.06
C ALA A 148 3.26 8.18 -7.81
N ALA A 149 2.62 7.25 -7.09
CA ALA A 149 3.22 6.55 -5.94
C ALA A 149 4.46 5.73 -6.34
N ILE A 150 4.41 4.98 -7.45
CA ILE A 150 5.57 4.23 -7.98
C ILE A 150 6.77 5.16 -8.20
N LYS A 151 6.51 6.35 -8.73
CA LYS A 151 7.54 7.34 -9.05
C LYS A 151 8.03 8.13 -7.83
N GLY A 152 7.36 8.00 -6.68
CA GLY A 152 7.65 8.80 -5.49
C GLY A 152 7.41 10.30 -5.69
N GLN A 153 6.40 10.66 -6.51
CA GLN A 153 6.06 12.05 -6.79
C GLN A 153 5.24 12.65 -5.64
N ASP A 154 5.45 13.92 -5.36
CA ASP A 154 4.59 14.70 -4.48
C ASP A 154 3.27 14.99 -5.18
N ILE A 155 2.16 14.72 -4.50
CA ILE A 155 0.81 14.86 -5.05
C ILE A 155 0.10 16.00 -4.35
N THR A 156 -0.12 17.10 -5.04
CA THR A 156 -0.98 18.18 -4.56
C THR A 156 -2.40 17.99 -5.08
N ILE A 157 -3.34 17.82 -4.17
CA ILE A 157 -4.77 17.65 -4.46
C ILE A 157 -5.49 18.95 -4.16
N SER A 158 -6.31 19.42 -5.12
CA SER A 158 -7.18 20.58 -4.94
C SER A 158 -8.63 20.26 -5.31
N MET A 159 -9.56 20.86 -4.57
CA MET A 159 -10.99 20.75 -4.83
C MET A 159 -11.69 22.06 -4.46
N ALA A 160 -12.86 22.31 -5.03
CA ALA A 160 -13.64 23.50 -4.70
C ALA A 160 -13.97 23.56 -3.20
N ALA A 161 -13.84 24.76 -2.61
CA ALA A 161 -14.13 25.07 -1.21
C ALA A 161 -13.22 24.40 -0.15
N LYS A 162 -12.05 23.86 -0.54
CA LYS A 162 -11.01 23.42 0.40
C LYS A 162 -9.64 23.87 -0.06
N ASN A 163 -8.74 24.05 0.91
CA ASN A 163 -7.33 24.30 0.64
C ASN A 163 -6.71 23.11 -0.07
N SER A 164 -5.74 23.38 -0.94
CA SER A 164 -4.91 22.35 -1.55
C SER A 164 -4.15 21.59 -0.47
N VAL A 165 -4.03 20.28 -0.64
CA VAL A 165 -3.30 19.39 0.27
C VAL A 165 -2.19 18.72 -0.52
N THR A 166 -0.94 18.90 -0.08
CA THR A 166 0.21 18.18 -0.65
C THR A 166 0.46 16.91 0.16
N ILE A 167 0.74 15.83 -0.56
CA ILE A 167 0.93 14.50 -0.02
C ILE A 167 2.29 14.02 -0.49
N SER A 168 3.21 13.84 0.45
CA SER A 168 4.52 13.25 0.19
C SER A 168 4.43 11.74 0.41
N LEU A 169 4.59 11.00 -0.68
CA LEU A 169 4.47 9.54 -0.66
C LEU A 169 5.83 8.89 -0.36
N PRO A 170 5.86 7.81 0.43
CA PRO A 170 7.10 7.12 0.69
C PRO A 170 7.55 6.33 -0.53
N LYS A 171 8.85 6.06 -0.62
CA LYS A 171 9.40 5.22 -1.69
C LYS A 171 8.72 3.84 -1.65
N PRO A 172 8.32 3.27 -2.81
CA PRO A 172 7.77 1.92 -2.86
C PRO A 172 8.70 0.89 -2.21
N ASN A 173 8.15 0.04 -1.34
CA ASN A 173 8.85 -1.08 -0.73
C ASN A 173 8.31 -2.42 -1.26
N GLN A 174 8.78 -3.54 -0.70
CA GLN A 174 8.36 -4.87 -1.11
C GLN A 174 6.83 -5.07 -0.98
N MET A 175 6.22 -4.58 0.11
CA MET A 175 4.77 -4.66 0.32
C MET A 175 3.98 -3.95 -0.78
N PHE A 176 4.45 -2.77 -1.21
CA PHE A 176 3.85 -2.05 -2.33
C PHE A 176 4.07 -2.75 -3.67
N ALA A 177 5.24 -3.34 -3.89
CA ALA A 177 5.58 -4.04 -5.13
C ALA A 177 4.74 -5.31 -5.33
N ASP A 178 4.40 -5.99 -4.23
CA ASP A 178 3.63 -7.23 -4.24
C ASP A 178 2.11 -6.99 -4.36
N PHE A 179 1.64 -5.77 -4.07
CA PHE A 179 0.23 -5.41 -4.13
C PHE A 179 -0.38 -5.42 -5.54
N GLY A 180 -1.64 -5.89 -5.63
CA GLY A 180 -2.54 -5.56 -6.74
C GLY A 180 -2.45 -6.51 -7.94
N GLY A 181 -1.80 -7.67 -7.78
CA GLY A 181 -1.70 -8.69 -8.82
C GLY A 181 -3.08 -9.13 -9.35
N GLN A 182 -4.07 -9.27 -8.46
CA GLN A 182 -5.47 -9.58 -8.83
C GLN A 182 -6.15 -8.45 -9.61
N CYS A 183 -5.75 -7.20 -9.38
CA CYS A 183 -6.29 -6.05 -10.08
C CYS A 183 -5.60 -5.79 -11.42
N GLY A 184 -4.68 -6.65 -11.87
CA GLY A 184 -3.94 -6.44 -13.12
C GLY A 184 -3.00 -5.23 -13.04
N ILE A 185 -2.46 -4.95 -11.85
CA ILE A 185 -1.40 -3.96 -11.62
C ILE A 185 -0.23 -4.63 -10.88
N GLY A 186 0.86 -3.88 -10.67
CA GLY A 186 2.01 -4.37 -9.92
C GLY A 186 2.83 -5.42 -10.69
N LYS A 187 3.77 -6.04 -9.98
CA LYS A 187 4.72 -7.03 -10.52
C LYS A 187 4.03 -8.33 -10.93
N TYR A 188 2.97 -8.73 -10.23
CA TYR A 188 2.27 -9.99 -10.43
C TYR A 188 0.92 -9.85 -11.16
N LYS A 189 0.82 -8.89 -12.10
CA LYS A 189 -0.40 -8.72 -12.89
C LYS A 189 -0.78 -10.03 -13.59
N LYS A 190 -1.98 -10.55 -13.31
CA LYS A 190 -2.54 -11.67 -14.07
C LYS A 190 -2.91 -11.15 -15.48
N LYS A 191 -2.43 -11.85 -16.52
CA LYS A 191 -2.75 -11.55 -17.92
C LYS A 191 -4.16 -12.00 -18.26
#